data_AF-A0A5K0XNC0-F1
#
_entry.id   AF-A0A5K0XNC0-F1
#
_cell.length_a   1.000
_cell.length_b   1.000
_cell.length_c   1.000
_cell.angle_alpha   90.00
_cell.angle_beta   90.00
_cell.angle_gamma   90.00
#
_symmetry.space_group_name_H-M   'P 1'
#
loop_
_entity.id
_entity.type
_entity.pdbx_description
1 polymer ?
#
loop_
_entity_poly.entity_id
_entity_poly.type
_entity_poly.pdbx_seq_one_letter_code
_entity_poly.pdbx_strand_id
1 'polypeptide(L)'
;HGSENIEEIKQDVKQLMVEACQETVAQLELVDSLQRLGVSYQFEKEIKVVLDSIFIDNKEYEDLHAAALRFRLLRQHGYRAFP
;
A
#
# COMPACT_ATOMS: atom_id res chain seq x y z
N HIS A 1 23.75 -4.00 -17.74
CA HIS A 1 22.47 -4.62 -18.12
C HIS A 1 21.58 -5.05 -16.95
N GLY A 2 22.08 -5.45 -15.77
CA GLY A 2 21.19 -5.79 -14.64
C GLY A 2 20.50 -4.60 -13.95
N SER A 3 21.04 -3.38 -14.08
CA SER A 3 20.55 -2.17 -13.40
C SER A 3 19.41 -1.45 -14.13
N GLU A 4 19.36 -1.51 -15.46
CA GLU A 4 18.31 -0.88 -16.28
C GLU A 4 16.94 -1.49 -15.95
N ASN A 5 16.91 -2.80 -15.75
CA ASN A 5 15.69 -3.56 -15.43
C ASN A 5 15.14 -3.23 -14.02
N ILE A 6 15.99 -2.87 -13.06
CA ILE A 6 15.55 -2.53 -11.69
C ILE A 6 14.81 -1.20 -11.65
N GLU A 7 15.28 -0.20 -12.40
CA GLU A 7 14.63 1.10 -12.45
C GLU A 7 13.30 1.04 -13.21
N GLU A 8 13.20 0.21 -14.25
CA GLU A 8 11.93 -0.10 -14.93
C GLU A 8 10.94 -0.75 -13.97
N ILE A 9 11.34 -1.81 -13.25
CA ILE A 9 10.47 -2.47 -12.27
C ILE A 9 10.00 -1.50 -11.17
N LYS A 10 10.88 -0.60 -10.70
CA LYS A 10 10.48 0.43 -9.72
C LYS A 10 9.43 1.38 -10.30
N GLN A 11 9.55 1.77 -11.57
CA GLN A 11 8.56 2.62 -12.23
C GLN A 11 7.23 1.89 -12.37
N ASP A 12 7.24 0.62 -12.74
CA ASP A 12 6.03 -0.21 -12.85
C ASP A 12 5.32 -0.33 -11.50
N VAL A 13 6.06 -0.56 -10.41
CA VAL A 13 5.47 -0.59 -9.05
C VAL A 13 4.83 0.76 -8.71
N LYS A 14 5.47 1.88 -9.03
CA LYS A 14 4.89 3.21 -8.79
C LYS A 14 3.62 3.43 -9.61
N GLN A 15 3.62 2.98 -10.86
CA GLN A 15 2.44 3.07 -11.73
C GLN A 15 1.29 2.24 -11.16
N LEU A 16 1.54 1.01 -10.70
CA LEU A 16 0.54 0.16 -10.05
C LEU A 16 -0.04 0.81 -8.78
N MET A 17 0.79 1.49 -7.98
CA MET A 17 0.29 2.21 -6.78
C MET A 17 -0.66 3.35 -7.15
N VAL A 18 -0.43 4.03 -8.28
CA VAL A 18 -1.29 5.10 -8.80
C VAL A 18 -2.58 4.53 -9.41
N GLU A 19 -2.48 3.48 -10.22
CA GLU A 19 -3.63 2.86 -10.90
C GLU A 19 -4.59 2.19 -9.91
N ALA A 20 -4.06 1.58 -8.85
CA ALA A 20 -4.85 0.94 -7.81
C ALA A 20 -5.71 1.92 -6.99
N CYS A 21 -5.67 3.24 -7.25
CA CYS A 21 -6.56 4.24 -6.63
C CYS A 21 -8.07 3.95 -6.83
N GLN A 22 -8.44 2.98 -7.66
CA GLN A 22 -9.82 2.55 -7.89
C GLN A 22 -10.24 1.31 -7.08
N GLU A 23 -9.29 0.51 -6.56
CA GLU A 23 -9.56 -0.71 -5.79
C GLU A 23 -8.77 -0.72 -4.47
N THR A 24 -9.46 -0.43 -3.37
CA THR A 24 -8.83 -0.23 -2.07
C THR A 24 -8.16 -1.48 -1.46
N VAL A 25 -8.64 -2.69 -1.80
CA VAL A 25 -8.03 -3.94 -1.29
C VAL A 25 -6.71 -4.26 -1.98
N ALA A 26 -6.65 -4.15 -3.32
CA ALA A 26 -5.43 -4.39 -4.08
C ALA A 26 -4.28 -3.44 -3.64
N GLN A 27 -4.59 -2.20 -3.27
CA GLN A 27 -3.61 -1.28 -2.70
C GLN A 27 -3.05 -1.77 -1.37
N LEU A 28 -3.92 -2.24 -0.48
CA LEU A 28 -3.51 -2.80 0.81
C LEU A 28 -2.60 -4.02 0.62
N GLU A 29 -2.93 -4.90 -0.31
CA GLU A 29 -2.13 -6.09 -0.65
C GLU A 29 -0.78 -5.73 -1.27
N LEU A 30 -0.74 -4.70 -2.12
CA LEU A 30 0.51 -4.21 -2.71
C LEU A 30 1.44 -3.64 -1.64
N VAL A 31 0.92 -2.80 -0.74
CA VAL A 31 1.70 -2.24 0.37
C VAL A 31 2.22 -3.37 1.28
N ASP A 32 1.37 -4.34 1.62
CA ASP A 32 1.78 -5.49 2.42
C ASP A 32 2.88 -6.31 1.75
N SER A 33 2.74 -6.56 0.45
CA SER A 33 3.74 -7.29 -0.33
C SER A 33 5.09 -6.57 -0.33
N LEU A 34 5.11 -5.25 -0.55
CA LEU A 34 6.34 -4.45 -0.51
C LEU A 34 7.02 -4.48 0.88
N GLN A 35 6.23 -4.46 1.95
CA GLN A 35 6.74 -4.59 3.31
C GLN A 35 7.32 -5.98 3.58
N ARG A 36 6.62 -7.05 3.19
CA ARG A 36 7.05 -8.45 3.37
C ARG A 36 8.30 -8.80 2.55
N LEU A 37 8.46 -8.16 1.39
CA LEU A 37 9.65 -8.26 0.55
C LEU A 37 10.83 -7.43 1.08
N GLY A 38 10.63 -6.58 2.10
CA GLY A 38 11.68 -5.74 2.67
C GLY A 38 12.14 -4.59 1.75
N VAL A 39 11.33 -4.23 0.75
CA VAL A 39 11.63 -3.17 -0.23
C VAL A 39 10.78 -1.91 -0.05
N SER A 40 9.90 -1.89 0.96
CA SER A 40 9.02 -0.75 1.24
C SER A 40 9.75 0.58 1.45
N TYR A 41 11.00 0.54 1.92
CA TYR A 41 11.84 1.75 2.12
C TYR A 41 12.12 2.51 0.82
N GLN A 42 12.00 1.85 -0.34
CA GLN A 42 12.15 2.49 -1.66
C GLN A 42 10.91 3.29 -2.09
N PHE A 43 9.77 3.10 -1.40
CA PHE A 43 8.45 3.61 -1.79
C PHE A 43 7.74 4.32 -0.63
N GLU A 44 8.48 4.82 0.38
CA GLU A 44 7.87 5.39 1.60
C GLU A 44 6.88 6.51 1.31
N LYS A 45 7.18 7.37 0.32
CA LYS A 45 6.31 8.49 -0.05
C LYS A 45 5.02 7.99 -0.69
N GLU A 46 5.14 7.06 -1.62
CA GLU A 46 4.01 6.45 -2.33
C GLU A 46 3.12 5.66 -1.38
N ILE A 47 3.72 4.87 -0.47
CA ILE A 47 3.00 4.14 0.58
C ILE A 47 2.24 5.11 1.49
N LYS A 48 2.86 6.22 1.90
CA LYS A 48 2.19 7.22 2.74
C LYS A 48 0.97 7.81 2.03
N VAL A 49 1.08 8.16 0.75
CA VAL A 49 -0.05 8.69 -0.04
C VAL A 49 -1.21 7.69 -0.10
N VAL A 50 -0.90 6.42 -0.33
CA VAL A 50 -1.90 5.34 -0.34
C VAL A 50 -2.58 5.21 1.02
N LEU A 51 -1.81 5.17 2.11
CA LEU A 51 -2.38 5.05 3.46
C LEU A 51 -3.18 6.28 3.89
N ASP A 52 -2.75 7.48 3.51
CA ASP A 52 -3.52 8.73 3.73
C ASP A 52 -4.90 8.62 3.04
N SER A 53 -4.93 8.16 1.79
CA SER A 53 -6.18 7.96 1.04
C SER A 53 -7.11 6.95 1.73
N ILE A 54 -6.57 5.79 2.12
CA ILE A 54 -7.33 4.72 2.81
C ILE A 54 -7.84 5.16 4.19
N PHE A 55 -7.08 6.02 4.88
CA PHE A 55 -7.49 6.59 6.15
C PHE A 55 -8.68 7.52 5.98
N ILE A 56 -8.64 8.40 4.97
CA ILE A 56 -9.70 9.37 4.67
C ILE A 56 -10.97 8.70 4.15
N ASP A 57 -10.83 7.67 3.29
CA ASP A 57 -11.95 7.03 2.60
C ASP A 57 -12.95 6.36 3.56
N ASN A 58 -12.59 6.13 4.83
CA ASN A 58 -13.40 5.53 5.91
C ASN A 58 -14.40 4.42 5.47
N LYS A 59 -14.03 3.69 4.42
CA LYS A 59 -14.88 2.68 3.82
C LYS A 59 -14.89 1.48 4.74
N GLU A 60 -16.08 0.99 5.03
CA GLU A 60 -16.24 -0.28 5.72
C GLU A 60 -15.95 -1.41 4.73
N TYR A 61 -15.08 -2.33 5.12
CA TYR A 61 -14.77 -3.53 4.34
C TYR A 61 -15.61 -4.66 4.90
N GLU A 62 -16.46 -5.25 4.05
CA GLU A 62 -17.24 -6.44 4.42
C GLU A 62 -16.33 -7.68 4.55
N ASP A 63 -15.22 -7.69 3.83
CA ASP A 63 -14.22 -8.75 3.89
C ASP A 63 -13.30 -8.59 5.12
N LEU A 64 -13.24 -9.65 5.93
CA LEU A 64 -12.40 -9.71 7.13
C LEU A 64 -10.91 -9.56 6.79
N HIS A 65 -10.46 -10.11 5.66
CA HIS A 65 -9.07 -10.00 5.26
C HIS A 65 -8.70 -8.55 4.98
N ALA A 66 -9.47 -7.86 4.15
CA ALA A 66 -9.28 -6.44 3.88
C ALA A 66 -9.38 -5.54 5.13
N ALA A 67 -10.36 -5.80 6.01
CA ALA A 67 -10.52 -5.06 7.25
C ALA A 67 -9.29 -5.21 8.18
N ALA A 68 -8.84 -6.45 8.38
CA ALA A 68 -7.66 -6.76 9.20
C ALA A 68 -6.38 -6.14 8.60
N LEU A 69 -6.25 -6.19 7.27
CA LEU A 69 -5.11 -5.64 6.54
C LEU A 69 -5.05 -4.12 6.69
N ARG A 70 -6.17 -3.43 6.48
CA ARG A 70 -6.29 -1.98 6.71
C ARG A 70 -5.93 -1.60 8.13
N PHE A 71 -6.52 -2.26 9.12
CA PHE A 71 -6.27 -1.96 10.53
C PHE A 71 -4.77 -2.09 10.87
N ARG A 72 -4.15 -3.19 10.46
CA ARG A 72 -2.72 -3.43 10.72
C ARG A 72 -1.85 -2.37 10.05
N LEU A 73 -2.05 -2.12 8.76
CA LEU A 73 -1.22 -1.18 8.00
C LEU A 73 -1.36 0.25 8.53
N LEU A 74 -2.58 0.70 8.82
CA LEU A 74 -2.80 2.03 9.42
C LEU A 74 -2.09 2.16 10.77
N ARG A 75 -2.22 1.17 11.67
CA ARG A 75 -1.55 1.23 12.98
C ARG A 75 -0.02 1.19 12.88
N GLN A 76 0.52 0.38 11.97
CA GLN A 76 1.97 0.29 11.75
C GLN A 76 2.57 1.62 11.31
N HIS A 77 1.82 2.43 10.58
CA HIS A 77 2.23 3.75 10.11
C HIS A 77 1.76 4.91 10.99
N GLY A 78 1.24 4.62 12.20
CA GLY A 78 0.91 5.63 13.21
C GLY A 78 -0.47 6.29 13.06
N TYR A 79 -1.32 5.80 12.15
CA TYR A 79 -2.69 6.28 12.03
C TYR A 79 -3.56 5.75 13.17
N ARG A 80 -4.53 6.57 13.60
CA ARG A 80 -5.51 6.17 14.60
C ARG A 80 -6.60 5.32 13.97
N ALA A 81 -6.36 4.03 13.85
CA ALA A 81 -7.39 3.06 13.48
C ALA A 81 -8.08 2.50 14.75
N PHE A 82 -9.41 2.54 14.76
CA PHE A 82 -10.20 1.89 15.80
C PHE A 82 -10.52 0.44 15.39
N PRO A 83 -10.66 -0.49 16.35
CA PRO A 83 -11.09 -1.86 16.08
C PRO A 83 -12.49 -1.94 15.47
#